data_AF-A0A1G3VJI7-F1
#
_entry.id   AF-A0A1G3VJI7-F1
#
_cell.length_a   1.000
_cell.length_b   1.000
_cell.length_c   1.000
_cell.angle_alpha   90.00
_cell.angle_beta   90.00
_cell.angle_gamma   90.00
#
_symmetry.space_group_name_H-M   'P 1'
#
loop_
_entity.id
_entity.type
_entity.pdbx_description
1 polymer ?
#
loop_
_entity_poly.entity_id
_entity_poly.type
_entity_poly.pdbx_seq_one_letter_code
_entity_poly.pdbx_strand_id
1 'polypeptide(L)'
;MGAVFAPTALVYTPYRTVKEYLTMAGGTTEIADDKEIYVIKVNGAAVSRKGFSWLKASWDGSKYGYHPGGISSLTLDPGDTIVVPEKLERIAWLKNIKDIASILGNIALTAGIAFVALK
;
A
#
# COMPACT_ATOMS: atom_id res chain seq x y z
N MET A 1 -0.89 8.37 -8.18
CA MET A 1 0.29 7.60 -8.65
C MET A 1 0.21 6.18 -8.12
N GLY A 2 0.93 5.25 -8.76
CA GLY A 2 0.89 3.83 -8.44
C GLY A 2 0.06 3.02 -9.44
N ALA A 3 -0.62 1.98 -8.97
CA ALA A 3 -1.35 0.98 -9.74
C ALA A 3 -2.68 1.52 -10.33
N VAL A 4 -2.60 2.53 -11.18
CA VAL A 4 -3.71 3.14 -11.93
C VAL A 4 -3.35 3.19 -13.42
N PHE A 5 -4.36 3.24 -14.30
CA PHE A 5 -4.12 3.24 -15.74
C PHE A 5 -3.32 4.45 -16.22
N ALA A 6 -3.61 5.64 -15.70
CA ALA A 6 -2.92 6.89 -16.04
C ALA A 6 -2.38 7.59 -14.78
N PRO A 7 -1.15 7.25 -14.33
CA PRO A 7 -0.54 7.88 -13.15
C PRO A 7 0.03 9.26 -13.50
N THR A 8 -0.85 10.22 -13.79
CA THR A 8 -0.50 11.60 -14.16
C THR A 8 -1.01 12.62 -13.14
N ALA A 9 -0.53 13.86 -13.26
CA ALA A 9 -1.10 14.99 -12.54
C ALA A 9 -2.45 15.38 -13.15
N LEU A 10 -3.47 15.52 -12.30
CA LEU A 10 -4.81 15.95 -12.70
C LEU A 10 -5.07 17.37 -12.18
N VAL A 11 -5.78 18.17 -12.96
CA VAL A 11 -6.18 19.51 -12.56
C VAL A 11 -7.14 19.40 -11.38
N TYR A 12 -6.83 20.12 -10.31
CA TYR A 12 -7.69 20.19 -9.14
C TYR A 12 -9.05 20.80 -9.51
N THR A 13 -10.12 20.19 -8.99
CA THR A 13 -11.47 20.75 -9.03
C THR A 13 -12.10 20.63 -7.65
N PRO A 14 -12.71 21.73 -7.15
CA PRO A 14 -13.40 21.73 -5.87
C PRO A 14 -14.45 20.63 -5.77
N TYR A 15 -14.67 20.13 -4.55
CA TYR A 15 -15.68 19.13 -4.19
C TYR A 15 -15.50 17.74 -4.82
N ARG A 16 -14.43 17.51 -5.58
CA ARG A 16 -14.13 16.17 -6.10
C ARG A 16 -13.50 15.29 -5.04
N THR A 17 -13.96 14.06 -5.05
CA THR A 17 -13.55 12.97 -4.17
C THR A 17 -12.41 12.16 -4.76
N VAL A 18 -11.70 11.42 -3.91
CA VAL A 18 -10.68 10.43 -4.33
C VAL A 18 -11.22 9.51 -5.43
N LYS A 19 -12.46 9.02 -5.30
CA LYS A 19 -13.09 8.15 -6.30
C LYS A 19 -13.16 8.81 -7.67
N GLU A 20 -13.57 10.07 -7.75
CA GLU A 20 -13.70 10.78 -9.03
C GLU A 20 -12.34 10.98 -9.71
N TYR A 21 -11.29 11.32 -8.94
CA TYR A 21 -9.93 11.43 -9.47
C TYR A 21 -9.37 10.07 -9.91
N LEU A 22 -9.67 8.99 -9.20
CA LEU A 22 -9.30 7.64 -9.65
C LEU A 22 -9.99 7.28 -10.96
N THR A 23 -11.28 7.61 -11.12
CA THR A 23 -11.99 7.43 -12.40
C THR A 23 -11.37 8.26 -13.51
N MET A 24 -10.98 9.51 -13.25
CA MET A 24 -10.28 10.36 -14.22
C MET A 24 -8.90 9.80 -14.63
N ALA A 25 -8.23 9.07 -13.72
CA ALA A 25 -7.00 8.34 -14.00
C ALA A 25 -7.24 6.99 -14.72
N GLY A 26 -8.46 6.70 -15.17
CA GLY A 26 -8.85 5.46 -15.84
C GLY A 26 -9.19 4.30 -14.91
N GLY A 27 -9.23 4.54 -13.59
CA GLY A 27 -9.45 3.52 -12.57
C GLY A 27 -8.16 2.88 -12.05
N THR A 28 -8.32 1.96 -11.10
CA THR A 28 -7.21 1.13 -10.59
C THR A 28 -6.95 -0.04 -11.52
N THR A 29 -5.69 -0.47 -11.61
CA THR A 29 -5.29 -1.64 -12.41
C THR A 29 -5.59 -2.94 -11.66
N GLU A 30 -5.58 -4.09 -12.34
CA GLU A 30 -5.83 -5.40 -11.73
C GLU A 30 -4.90 -5.76 -10.56
N ILE A 31 -3.65 -5.28 -10.62
CA ILE A 31 -2.65 -5.51 -9.56
C ILE A 31 -2.77 -4.52 -8.39
N ALA A 32 -3.76 -3.63 -8.38
CA ALA A 32 -3.91 -2.64 -7.31
C ALA A 32 -4.43 -3.28 -6.02
N ASP A 33 -3.97 -2.77 -4.88
CA ASP A 33 -4.59 -3.03 -3.59
C ASP A 33 -5.56 -1.89 -3.23
N ASP A 34 -6.79 -2.01 -3.72
CA ASP A 34 -7.86 -1.02 -3.51
C ASP A 34 -8.17 -0.77 -2.01
N LYS A 35 -7.84 -1.72 -1.13
CA LYS A 35 -8.13 -1.62 0.31
C LYS A 35 -7.10 -0.77 1.06
N GLU A 36 -5.90 -0.65 0.50
CA GLU A 36 -4.77 0.06 1.08
C GLU A 36 -4.46 1.37 0.35
N ILE A 37 -5.41 1.91 -0.43
CA ILE A 37 -5.31 3.27 -1.00
C ILE A 37 -5.16 4.29 0.14
N TYR A 38 -4.29 5.28 -0.07
CA TYR A 38 -4.10 6.40 0.85
C TYR A 38 -3.82 7.72 0.12
N VAL A 39 -4.03 8.82 0.83
CA VAL A 39 -3.78 10.18 0.36
C VAL A 39 -2.66 10.77 1.20
N ILE A 40 -1.68 11.37 0.52
CA ILE A 40 -0.67 12.21 1.14
C ILE A 40 -1.14 13.66 0.98
N LYS A 41 -1.40 14.31 2.10
CA LYS A 41 -1.82 15.71 2.16
C LYS A 41 -0.63 16.62 1.91
N VAL A 42 -0.88 17.82 1.39
CA VAL A 42 0.17 18.83 1.14
C VAL A 42 0.99 19.18 2.39
N ASN A 43 0.40 19.06 3.58
CA ASN A 43 1.09 19.28 4.87
C ASN A 43 1.94 18.07 5.33
N GLY A 44 2.08 17.03 4.51
CA GLY A 44 2.83 15.81 4.82
C GLY A 44 2.06 14.75 5.61
N ALA A 45 0.82 15.01 6.00
CA ALA A 45 0.00 14.02 6.69
C ALA A 45 -0.45 12.90 5.73
N ALA A 46 -0.34 11.65 6.16
CA ALA A 46 -0.86 10.50 5.41
C ALA A 46 -2.24 10.08 5.95
N VAL A 47 -3.24 10.08 5.08
CA VAL A 47 -4.61 9.67 5.39
C VAL A 47 -4.91 8.38 4.65
N SER A 48 -5.02 7.27 5.37
CA SER A 48 -5.37 5.94 4.82
C SER A 48 -6.70 5.45 5.37
N ARG A 49 -7.24 4.33 4.89
CA ARG A 49 -8.48 3.74 5.47
C ARG A 49 -8.33 3.41 6.96
N LYS A 50 -7.19 2.84 7.37
CA LYS A 50 -6.85 2.59 8.79
C LYS A 50 -6.59 3.92 9.52
N GLY A 51 -5.89 4.82 8.83
CA GLY A 51 -5.61 6.18 9.24
C GLY A 51 -6.85 7.08 9.35
N PHE A 52 -7.98 6.69 8.79
CA PHE A 52 -9.23 7.43 8.91
C PHE A 52 -9.96 7.04 10.21
N SER A 53 -9.68 5.85 10.75
CA SER A 53 -10.32 5.34 11.96
C SER A 53 -9.79 5.99 13.25
N TRP A 54 -8.48 6.22 13.37
CA TRP A 54 -7.87 6.95 14.50
C TRP A 54 -8.02 8.48 14.39
N LEU A 55 -8.07 9.04 13.16
CA LEU A 55 -8.23 10.48 12.92
C LEU A 55 -9.65 10.97 13.21
N LYS A 56 -10.65 10.07 13.22
CA LYS A 56 -11.99 10.31 13.79
C LYS A 56 -11.97 10.62 15.30
N ALA A 57 -10.88 10.28 16.00
CA ALA A 57 -10.68 10.56 17.41
C ALA A 57 -9.71 11.73 17.65
N SER A 58 -9.35 12.51 16.62
CA SER A 58 -8.51 13.69 16.81
C SER A 58 -9.32 14.86 17.38
N TRP A 59 -8.99 15.23 18.62
CA TRP A 59 -9.56 16.34 19.40
C TRP A 59 -9.15 17.74 18.86
N ASP A 60 -8.66 17.84 17.63
CA ASP A 60 -7.96 19.03 17.10
C ASP A 60 -8.81 19.92 16.17
N GLY A 61 -10.08 19.57 15.93
CA GLY A 61 -10.97 20.37 15.08
C GLY A 61 -10.63 20.35 13.58
N SER A 62 -9.69 19.50 13.15
CA SER A 62 -9.43 19.27 11.73
C SER A 62 -10.68 18.68 11.07
N LYS A 63 -11.21 19.36 10.05
CA LYS A 63 -12.42 18.97 9.30
C LYS A 63 -12.21 17.74 8.41
N TYR A 64 -11.73 16.63 8.95
CA TYR A 64 -11.80 15.33 8.29
C TYR A 64 -13.21 14.78 8.50
N GLY A 65 -14.18 15.41 7.83
CA GLY A 65 -15.60 15.13 7.98
C GLY A 65 -15.92 13.64 7.82
N TYR A 66 -16.92 13.17 8.56
CA TYR A 66 -17.49 11.84 8.40
C TYR A 66 -18.02 11.68 6.97
N HIS A 67 -17.28 10.98 6.11
CA HIS A 67 -17.76 10.64 4.78
C HIS A 67 -18.30 9.20 4.80
N PRO A 68 -19.62 8.98 4.60
CA PRO A 68 -20.14 7.64 4.35
C PRO A 68 -19.50 7.13 3.05
N GLY A 69 -18.64 6.12 3.14
CA GLY A 69 -17.86 5.61 2.00
C GLY A 69 -16.35 5.53 2.20
N GLY A 70 -15.82 6.01 3.33
CA GLY A 70 -14.40 5.87 3.67
C GLY A 70 -13.49 6.76 2.82
N ILE A 71 -12.29 6.26 2.47
CA ILE A 71 -11.30 7.07 1.74
C ILE A 71 -11.76 7.47 0.34
N SER A 72 -12.61 6.67 -0.30
CA SER A 72 -13.13 6.94 -1.64
C SER A 72 -13.98 8.21 -1.71
N SER A 73 -14.67 8.57 -0.61
CA SER A 73 -15.50 9.78 -0.52
C SER A 73 -14.79 10.96 0.12
N LEU A 74 -13.50 10.82 0.47
CA LEU A 74 -12.68 11.92 0.95
C LEU A 74 -12.50 12.96 -0.16
N THR A 75 -12.83 14.21 0.13
CA THR A 75 -12.51 15.36 -0.73
C THR A 75 -11.03 15.70 -0.64
N LEU A 76 -10.41 16.00 -1.78
CA LEU A 76 -9.01 16.39 -1.84
C LEU A 76 -8.85 17.91 -1.76
N ASP A 77 -7.66 18.33 -1.32
CA ASP A 77 -7.18 19.70 -1.38
C ASP A 77 -6.16 19.85 -2.53
N PRO A 78 -5.93 21.08 -3.03
CA PRO A 78 -4.91 21.33 -4.04
C PRO A 78 -3.52 20.85 -3.56
N GLY A 79 -2.86 20.03 -4.38
CA GLY A 79 -1.53 19.49 -4.07
C GLY A 79 -1.54 18.16 -3.32
N ASP A 80 -2.70 17.64 -2.94
CA ASP A 80 -2.80 16.28 -2.40
C ASP A 80 -2.40 15.22 -3.44
N THR A 81 -1.80 14.13 -2.97
CA THR A 81 -1.40 13.00 -3.80
C THR A 81 -2.15 11.74 -3.40
N ILE A 82 -2.86 11.13 -4.36
CA ILE A 82 -3.46 9.81 -4.19
C ILE A 82 -2.41 8.75 -4.51
N VAL A 83 -2.17 7.82 -3.59
CA VAL A 83 -1.28 6.69 -3.77
C VAL A 83 -2.09 5.39 -3.81
N VAL A 84 -1.91 4.64 -4.89
CA VAL A 84 -2.54 3.33 -5.10
C VAL A 84 -1.44 2.26 -5.08
N PRO A 85 -1.28 1.53 -3.97
CA PRO A 85 -0.26 0.49 -3.89
C PRO A 85 -0.63 -0.73 -4.75
N GLU A 86 0.39 -1.53 -5.08
CA GLU A 86 0.20 -2.83 -5.69
C GLU A 86 -0.07 -3.90 -4.62
N LYS A 87 -0.94 -4.86 -4.95
CA LYS A 87 -1.20 -6.04 -4.14
C LYS A 87 -0.01 -6.97 -4.25
N LEU A 88 0.93 -6.83 -3.32
CA LEU A 88 2.04 -7.77 -3.18
C LEU A 88 1.50 -9.09 -2.65
N GLU A 89 1.21 -10.04 -3.53
CA GLU A 89 0.97 -11.43 -3.15
C GLU A 89 2.29 -12.05 -2.68
N ARG A 90 2.70 -11.66 -1.47
CA ARG A 90 3.79 -12.31 -0.78
C ARG A 90 3.24 -13.65 -0.30
N ILE A 91 3.42 -14.69 -1.11
CA ILE A 91 3.13 -16.07 -0.72
C ILE A 91 4.03 -16.38 0.48
N ALA A 92 3.54 -16.15 1.70
CA ALA A 92 4.32 -16.27 2.93
C ALA A 92 4.99 -17.65 3.07
N TRP A 93 4.37 -18.67 2.48
CA TRP A 93 4.89 -20.02 2.37
C TRP A 93 6.23 -20.13 1.59
N LEU A 94 6.43 -19.38 0.50
CA LEU A 94 7.68 -19.47 -0.27
C LEU A 94 8.91 -19.05 0.54
N LYS A 95 8.73 -18.13 1.49
CA LYS A 95 9.79 -17.76 2.44
C LYS A 95 10.14 -18.93 3.36
N ASN A 96 9.11 -19.59 3.91
CA ASN A 96 9.29 -20.73 4.82
C ASN A 96 9.96 -21.95 4.14
N ILE A 97 9.66 -22.25 2.87
CA ILE A 97 10.37 -23.31 2.12
C ILE A 97 11.85 -22.96 1.95
N LYS A 98 12.16 -21.72 1.54
CA LYS A 98 13.55 -21.29 1.29
C LYS A 98 14.41 -21.40 2.56
N ASP A 99 13.83 -21.07 3.71
CA ASP A 99 14.51 -21.19 5.00
C ASP A 99 14.83 -22.66 5.33
N ILE A 100 13.87 -23.58 5.13
CA ILE A 100 14.09 -25.02 5.32
C ILE A 100 15.14 -25.56 4.35
N ALA A 101 15.04 -25.23 3.07
CA ALA A 101 16.00 -25.68 2.05
C ALA A 101 17.43 -25.19 2.36
N SER A 102 17.57 -23.98 2.88
CA SER A 102 18.87 -23.42 3.29
C SER A 102 19.45 -24.13 4.51
N ILE A 103 18.61 -24.42 5.52
CA ILE A 103 19.01 -25.21 6.69
C ILE A 103 19.51 -26.59 6.25
N LEU A 104 18.75 -27.28 5.40
CA LEU A 104 19.12 -28.59 4.87
C LEU A 104 20.41 -28.53 4.03
N GLY A 105 20.56 -27.50 3.19
CA GLY A 105 21.77 -27.26 2.41
C GLY A 105 23.00 -27.08 3.30
N ASN A 106 22.91 -26.28 4.36
CA ASN A 106 24.01 -26.05 5.31
C ASN A 106 24.37 -27.33 6.08
N ILE A 107 23.37 -28.13 6.48
CA ILE A 107 23.60 -29.43 7.12
C ILE A 107 24.35 -30.37 6.15
N ALA A 108 23.88 -30.48 4.90
CA ALA A 108 24.50 -31.32 3.89
C ALA A 108 25.94 -30.90 3.57
N LEU A 109 26.19 -29.60 3.42
CA LEU A 109 27.54 -29.05 3.20
C LEU A 109 28.47 -29.36 4.39
N THR A 110 28.00 -29.14 5.62
CA THR A 110 28.78 -29.42 6.83
C THR A 110 29.10 -30.91 6.96
N ALA A 111 28.12 -31.77 6.70
CA ALA A 111 28.30 -33.22 6.72
C ALA A 111 29.28 -33.69 5.63
N GLY A 112 29.22 -33.11 4.43
CA GLY A 112 30.14 -33.39 3.34
C GLY A 112 31.59 -33.00 3.67
N ILE A 113 31.80 -31.81 4.26
CA ILE A 113 33.12 -31.36 4.71
C ILE A 113 33.67 -32.30 5.79
N ALA A 114 32.86 -32.64 6.79
CA ALA A 114 33.27 -33.54 7.86
C ALA A 114 33.63 -34.94 7.33
N PHE A 115 32.84 -35.48 6.39
CA PHE A 115 33.11 -36.78 5.77
C PHE A 115 34.42 -36.79 4.98
N VAL A 116 34.71 -35.72 4.22
CA VAL A 116 35.96 -35.61 3.46
C VAL A 116 37.17 -35.43 4.38
N ALA A 117 37.05 -34.69 5.48
CA ALA A 117 38.14 -34.49 6.44
C ALA A 117 38.50 -35.74 7.26
N LEU A 118 37.57 -36.70 7.38
CA LEU A 118 37.75 -37.97 8.10
C LEU A 118 38.36 -39.09 7.24
N LYS A 119 38.56 -38.87 5.94
CA LYS A 119 39.11 -39.83 4.98
C LYS A 119 40.53 -39.46 4.57
#